data_AF-A0AB40CIU3-F1
#
_entry.id   AF-A0AB40CIU3-F1
#
_cell.length_a   1.000
_cell.length_b   1.000
_cell.length_c   1.000
_cell.angle_alpha   90.00
_cell.angle_beta   90.00
_cell.angle_gamma   90.00
#
_symmetry.space_group_name_H-M   'P 1'
#
loop_
_entity.id
_entity.type
_entity.pdbx_description
1 polymer ?
#
loop_
_entity_poly.entity_id
_entity_poly.type
_entity_poly.pdbx_seq_one_letter_code
_entity_poly.pdbx_strand_id
1 'polypeptide(L)'
;MLLEIISGKRNSSKQYESGDNYFPLKAAIQVREGNVQCLLDSRLQGKANMDEVNRACRAACWCIQGIECERPTMGMVVQMLEGLLKVNMPPISSFLRGLVVYGESLLSSDILDEGRNQFVVPS
;
A
#
# COMPACT_ATOMS: atom_id res chain seq x y z
N MET A 1 -2.80 -6.55 -6.73
CA MET A 1 -2.70 -7.99 -7.02
C MET A 1 -1.52 -8.68 -6.34
N LEU A 2 -0.23 -8.40 -6.66
CA LEU A 2 0.89 -9.15 -6.05
C LEU A 2 0.92 -9.04 -4.51
N LEU A 3 0.72 -7.84 -3.96
CA LEU A 3 0.58 -7.64 -2.51
C LEU A 3 -0.60 -8.41 -1.90
N GLU A 4 -1.69 -8.60 -2.66
CA GLU A 4 -2.87 -9.34 -2.21
C GLU A 4 -2.61 -10.84 -2.18
N ILE A 5 -1.83 -11.35 -3.13
CA ILE A 5 -1.39 -12.76 -3.15
C ILE A 5 -0.48 -13.04 -1.96
N ILE A 6 0.51 -12.19 -1.71
CA ILE A 6 1.48 -12.37 -0.61
C ILE A 6 0.77 -12.36 0.75
N SER A 7 -0.20 -11.47 0.92
CA SER A 7 -0.83 -11.21 2.21
C SER A 7 -2.17 -11.91 2.45
N GLY A 8 -2.80 -12.41 1.38
CA GLY A 8 -4.19 -12.88 1.42
C GLY A 8 -5.21 -11.78 1.70
N LYS A 9 -4.80 -10.50 1.74
CA LYS A 9 -5.65 -9.35 2.05
C LYS A 9 -5.98 -8.56 0.79
N ARG A 10 -7.20 -8.02 0.70
CA ARG A 10 -7.58 -7.13 -0.40
C ARG A 10 -6.83 -5.81 -0.28
N ASN A 11 -6.43 -5.23 -1.41
CA ASN A 11 -5.77 -3.93 -1.45
C ASN A 11 -6.69 -2.77 -0.98
N SER A 12 -8.01 -2.97 -1.00
CA SER A 12 -9.03 -2.05 -0.51
C SER A 12 -10.02 -2.79 0.40
N SER A 13 -9.59 -3.21 1.59
CA SER A 13 -10.55 -3.64 2.61
C SER A 13 -11.38 -2.44 3.05
N LYS A 14 -12.71 -2.51 2.93
CA LYS A 14 -13.65 -1.48 3.41
C LYS A 14 -13.70 -1.34 4.95
N GLN A 15 -12.67 -1.76 5.67
CA GLN A 15 -12.49 -1.43 7.09
C GLN A 15 -12.01 0.02 7.20
N TYR A 16 -12.81 0.96 6.71
CA TYR A 16 -12.56 2.40 6.80
C TYR A 16 -13.08 2.98 8.13
N GLU A 17 -13.45 2.13 9.10
CA GLU A 17 -13.99 2.62 10.38
C GLU A 17 -12.91 2.93 11.42
N SER A 18 -11.63 2.69 11.14
CA SER A 18 -10.57 3.06 12.08
C SER A 18 -9.22 3.21 11.40
N GLY A 19 -8.95 4.35 10.73
CA GLY A 19 -7.60 4.79 10.35
C GLY A 19 -6.69 3.76 9.66
N ASP A 20 -7.25 2.68 9.12
CA ASP A 20 -6.50 1.50 8.72
C ASP A 20 -5.94 1.78 7.33
N ASN A 21 -4.75 2.36 7.36
CA ASN A 21 -3.96 2.79 6.22
C ASN A 21 -4.07 1.84 5.02
N TYR A 22 -4.32 2.43 3.84
CA TYR A 22 -4.24 1.79 2.53
C TYR A 22 -3.15 0.70 2.50
N PHE A 23 -3.56 -0.56 2.34
CA PHE A 23 -2.69 -1.73 2.55
C PHE A 23 -1.34 -1.64 1.80
N PRO A 24 -1.30 -1.15 0.55
CA PRO A 24 -0.01 -0.95 -0.14
C PRO A 24 0.96 0.01 0.54
N LEU A 25 0.49 1.06 1.24
CA LEU A 25 1.38 1.92 2.02
C LEU A 25 1.95 1.17 3.23
N LYS A 26 1.11 0.44 3.97
CA LYS A 26 1.54 -0.38 5.10
C LYS A 26 2.58 -1.41 4.65
N ALA A 27 2.34 -2.07 3.52
CA ALA A 27 3.29 -2.99 2.91
C ALA A 27 4.62 -2.32 2.58
N ALA A 28 4.60 -1.15 1.91
CA ALA A 28 5.82 -0.41 1.58
C ALA A 28 6.65 -0.02 2.83
N ILE A 29 5.99 0.37 3.93
CA ILE A 29 6.65 0.67 5.21
C ILE A 29 7.32 -0.58 5.78
N GLN A 30 6.59 -1.69 5.89
CA GLN A 30 7.13 -2.94 6.44
C GLN A 30 8.28 -3.50 5.59
N VAL A 31 8.21 -3.38 4.26
CA VAL A 31 9.30 -3.77 3.36
C VAL A 31 10.57 -2.96 3.65
N ARG A 32 10.44 -1.64 3.82
CA ARG A 32 11.57 -0.76 4.10
C ARG A 32 12.19 -1.03 5.48
N GLU A 33 11.37 -1.37 6.47
CA GLU A 33 11.82 -1.74 7.82
C GLU A 33 12.41 -3.15 7.90
N GLY A 34 12.32 -3.95 6.83
CA GLY A 34 12.77 -5.34 6.81
C GLY A 34 11.78 -6.32 7.44
N ASN A 35 10.59 -5.87 7.82
CA ASN A 35 9.54 -6.65 8.48
C ASN A 35 8.64 -7.39 7.48
N VAL A 36 9.21 -7.98 6.43
CA VAL A 36 8.46 -8.60 5.32
C VAL A 36 7.62 -9.81 5.76
N GLN A 37 8.03 -10.50 6.83
CA GLN A 37 7.29 -11.60 7.44
C GLN A 37 5.90 -11.20 7.93
N CYS A 38 5.73 -9.94 8.36
CA CYS A 38 4.45 -9.41 8.84
C CYS A 38 3.42 -9.25 7.72
N LEU A 39 3.87 -9.32 6.46
CA LEU A 39 3.04 -9.19 5.27
C LEU A 39 2.55 -10.53 4.74
N LEU A 40 3.11 -11.64 5.20
CA LEU A 40 2.77 -12.97 4.71
C LEU A 40 1.37 -13.38 5.19
N ASP A 41 0.59 -14.00 4.31
CA ASP A 41 -0.71 -14.58 4.65
C ASP A 41 -0.58 -15.53 5.85
N SER A 42 -1.32 -15.26 6.92
CA SER A 42 -1.26 -16.06 8.15
C SER A 42 -1.67 -17.52 7.93
N ARG A 43 -2.45 -17.81 6.89
CA ARG A 43 -2.84 -19.17 6.49
C ARG A 43 -1.66 -20.00 6.01
N LEU A 44 -0.58 -19.37 5.55
CA LEU A 44 0.66 -20.06 5.17
C LEU A 44 1.46 -20.55 6.39
N GLN A 45 1.15 -20.09 7.61
CA GLN A 45 1.82 -20.53 8.84
C GLN A 45 3.35 -20.44 8.77
N GLY A 46 3.88 -19.41 8.09
CA GLY A 46 5.33 -19.23 7.89
C GLY A 46 5.97 -20.20 6.89
N LYS A 47 5.19 -21.05 6.20
CA LYS A 47 5.69 -21.98 5.19
C LYS A 47 5.92 -21.28 3.85
N ALA A 48 6.91 -20.41 3.81
CA ALA A 48 7.34 -19.71 2.61
C ALA A 48 8.86 -19.48 2.64
N ASN A 49 9.48 -19.41 1.46
CA ASN A 49 10.87 -19.00 1.35
C ASN A 49 10.96 -17.48 1.57
N MET A 50 11.59 -17.06 2.67
CA MET A 50 11.65 -15.65 3.04
C MET A 50 12.43 -14.78 2.05
N ASP A 51 13.37 -15.35 1.30
CA ASP A 51 14.08 -14.61 0.25
C ASP A 51 13.16 -14.33 -0.95
N GLU A 52 12.31 -15.29 -1.31
CA GLU A 52 11.29 -15.10 -2.35
C GLU A 52 10.23 -14.10 -1.92
N VAL A 53 9.76 -14.19 -0.67
CA VAL A 53 8.83 -13.20 -0.09
C VAL A 53 9.44 -11.81 -0.11
N ASN A 54 10.71 -11.67 0.28
CA ASN A 54 11.40 -10.39 0.28
C ASN A 54 11.48 -9.81 -1.15
N ARG A 55 11.90 -10.61 -2.14
CA ARG A 55 11.95 -10.18 -3.55
C ARG A 55 10.56 -9.81 -4.08
N ALA A 56 9.56 -10.64 -3.84
CA ALA A 56 8.19 -10.40 -4.30
C ALA A 56 7.59 -9.13 -3.70
N CYS A 57 7.80 -8.89 -2.40
CA CYS A 57 7.37 -7.68 -1.72
C CYS A 57 8.05 -6.42 -2.30
N ARG A 58 9.37 -6.47 -2.56
CA ARG A 58 10.10 -5.35 -3.18
C ARG A 58 9.66 -5.10 -4.62
N ALA A 59 9.50 -6.15 -5.42
CA ALA A 59 8.99 -6.04 -6.79
C ALA A 59 7.60 -5.39 -6.80
N ALA A 60 6.70 -5.82 -5.91
CA ALA A 60 5.38 -5.24 -5.77
C ALA A 60 5.42 -3.75 -5.41
N CYS A 61 6.34 -3.35 -4.51
CA CYS A 61 6.52 -1.96 -4.13
C CYS A 61 7.12 -1.09 -5.27
N TRP A 62 7.97 -1.65 -6.13
CA TRP A 62 8.43 -0.98 -7.36
C TRP A 62 7.29 -0.78 -8.37
N CYS A 63 6.35 -1.73 -8.48
CA CYS A 63 5.22 -1.63 -9.41
C CYS A 63 4.22 -0.50 -9.07
N ILE A 64 4.17 -0.07 -7.80
CA ILE A 64 3.20 0.93 -7.32
C ILE A 64 3.81 2.34 -7.14
N GLN A 65 4.98 2.58 -7.74
CA GLN A 65 5.58 3.92 -7.71
C GLN A 65 4.68 4.95 -8.38
N GLY A 66 4.68 6.16 -7.82
CA GLY A 66 3.85 7.26 -8.32
C GLY A 66 4.29 7.73 -9.72
N ILE A 67 5.59 7.65 -10.00
CA ILE A 67 6.18 8.05 -11.27
C ILE A 67 6.24 6.85 -12.22
N GLU A 68 5.67 6.99 -13.42
CA GLU A 68 5.53 5.89 -14.38
C GLU A 68 6.87 5.32 -14.84
N CYS A 69 7.87 6.18 -15.09
CA CYS A 69 9.18 5.75 -15.57
C CYS A 69 10.02 5.02 -14.51
N GLU A 70 9.62 5.06 -13.24
CA GLU A 70 10.26 4.29 -12.16
C GLU A 70 9.67 2.88 -12.03
N ARG A 71 8.52 2.61 -12.67
CA ARG A 71 7.89 1.30 -12.62
C ARG A 71 8.66 0.33 -13.53
N PRO A 72 8.99 -0.87 -13.05
CA PRO A 72 9.63 -1.89 -13.87
C PRO A 72 8.68 -2.36 -14.96
N THR A 73 9.24 -2.76 -16.11
CA THR A 73 8.47 -3.46 -17.14
C THR A 73 8.04 -4.84 -16.62
N MET A 74 6.98 -5.42 -17.20
CA MET A 74 6.56 -6.76 -16.81
C MET A 74 7.66 -7.82 -16.99
N GLY A 75 8.49 -7.70 -18.02
CA GLY A 75 9.64 -8.59 -18.21
C GLY A 75 10.66 -8.49 -17.07
N MET A 76 10.95 -7.26 -16.60
CA MET A 76 11.80 -7.06 -15.42
C MET A 76 11.16 -7.64 -14.16
N VAL A 77 9.85 -7.46 -13.96
CA VAL A 77 9.14 -8.02 -12.80
C VAL A 77 9.27 -9.55 -12.77
N VAL A 78 9.12 -10.23 -13.91
CA VAL A 78 9.32 -11.69 -14.00
C VAL A 78 10.75 -12.07 -13.60
N GLN A 79 11.77 -11.40 -14.15
CA GLN A 79 13.17 -11.65 -13.79
C GLN A 79 13.46 -11.40 -12.29
N MET A 80 12.82 -10.40 -11.69
CA MET A 80 12.92 -10.13 -10.24
C MET A 80 12.34 -11.29 -9.40
N LEU A 81 11.17 -11.81 -9.80
CA LEU A 81 10.50 -12.90 -9.10
C LEU A 81 11.26 -14.23 -9.25
N GLU A 82 11.77 -14.52 -10.44
CA GLU A 82 12.63 -15.68 -10.73
C GLU A 82 14.00 -15.60 -10.05
N GLY A 83 14.36 -14.45 -9.47
CA GLY A 83 15.65 -14.23 -8.80
C GLY A 83 16.82 -13.99 -9.75
N LEU A 84 16.54 -13.77 -11.04
CA LEU A 84 17.53 -13.44 -12.07
C LEU A 84 17.99 -11.98 -12.00
N LEU A 85 17.15 -11.10 -11.48
CA LEU A 85 17.43 -9.68 -11.30
C LEU A 85 17.44 -9.31 -9.80
N LYS A 86 18.56 -8.75 -9.32
CA LYS A 86 18.67 -8.25 -7.95
C LYS A 86 17.71 -7.07 -7.73
N VAL A 87 16.86 -7.18 -6.72
CA VAL A 87 15.88 -6.14 -6.37
C VAL A 87 16.40 -5.24 -5.25
N ASN A 88 16.75 -4.01 -5.60
CA ASN A 88 17.10 -2.99 -4.61
C ASN A 88 15.87 -2.54 -3.82
N MET A 89 16.11 -1.92 -2.66
CA MET A 89 15.03 -1.41 -1.81
C MET A 89 14.25 -0.32 -2.56
N PRO A 90 12.93 -0.46 -2.75
CA PRO A 90 12.13 0.57 -3.41
C PRO A 90 11.94 1.79 -2.51
N PRO A 91 11.86 3.00 -3.08
CA PRO A 91 11.42 4.15 -2.31
C PRO A 91 9.95 3.97 -1.89
N ILE A 92 9.57 4.56 -0.77
CA ILE A 92 8.13 4.65 -0.46
C ILE A 92 7.55 5.74 -1.36
N SER A 93 6.60 5.35 -2.21
CA SER A 93 5.90 6.22 -3.14
C SER A 93 5.28 7.43 -2.41
N SER A 94 5.60 8.64 -2.88
CA SER A 94 5.05 9.91 -2.36
C SER A 94 3.54 10.00 -2.58
N PHE A 95 3.04 9.41 -3.65
CA PHE A 95 1.61 9.29 -3.93
C PHE A 95 0.88 8.55 -2.80
N LEU A 96 1.45 7.44 -2.32
CA LEU A 96 0.86 6.67 -1.21
C LEU A 96 0.85 7.47 0.11
N ARG A 97 1.87 8.30 0.36
CA ARG A 97 1.86 9.23 1.50
C ARG A 97 0.76 10.27 1.36
N GLY A 98 0.58 10.84 0.17
CA GLY A 98 -0.47 11.81 -0.11
C GLY A 98 -1.86 11.26 0.20
N LEU A 99 -2.17 10.02 -0.23
CA LEU A 99 -3.47 9.39 0.02
C LEU A 99 -3.85 9.29 1.51
N VAL A 100 -2.87 9.09 2.40
CA VAL A 100 -3.14 9.07 3.85
C VAL A 100 -3.37 10.47 4.40
N VAL A 101 -2.57 11.44 3.98
CA VAL A 101 -2.73 12.84 4.41
C VAL A 101 -4.06 13.43 3.95
N TYR A 102 -4.49 13.15 2.71
CA TYR A 102 -5.80 13.56 2.22
C TYR A 102 -6.95 12.81 2.91
N GLY A 103 -6.75 11.53 3.27
CA GLY A 103 -7.72 10.75 4.04
C GLY A 103 -7.94 11.29 5.46
N GLU A 104 -6.87 11.68 6.16
CA GLU A 104 -6.95 12.32 7.49
C GLU A 104 -7.58 13.71 7.42
N SER A 105 -7.31 14.50 6.36
CA SER A 105 -7.89 15.83 6.19
C SER A 105 -9.41 15.81 5.96
N LEU A 106 -9.95 14.78 5.30
CA LEU A 106 -11.40 14.64 5.07
C LEU A 106 -12.15 14.24 6.36
N LEU A 107 -11.54 13.39 7.19
CA LEU A 107 -12.05 13.08 8.54
C LEU A 107 -12.06 14.32 9.45
N SER A 108 -11.15 15.28 9.21
CA SER A 108 -11.10 16.53 9.96
C SER A 108 -12.15 17.55 9.50
N SER A 109 -12.57 17.53 8.23
CA SER A 109 -13.65 18.40 7.73
C SER A 109 -15.05 17.97 8.18
N ASP A 110 -15.25 16.69 8.50
CA ASP A 110 -16.53 16.16 9.00
C ASP A 110 -16.82 16.58 10.46
N ILE A 111 -15.88 17.24 11.16
CA ILE A 111 -16.01 17.65 12.57
C ILE A 111 -16.37 19.16 12.72
N LEU A 112 -16.55 19.92 11.63
CA LEU A 112 -16.88 21.36 11.71
C LEU A 112 -18.28 21.78 11.22
N ASP A 113 -19.24 20.87 11.04
CA ASP A 113 -20.62 21.23 10.62
C ASP A 113 -21.73 20.88 11.64
N GLU A 114 -21.52 21.19 12.92
CA GLU A 114 -22.58 21.14 13.96
C GLU A 114 -22.87 22.54 14.54
N GLY A 115 -22.83 23.59 13.72
CA GLY A 115 -23.20 24.91 14.23
C GLY A 115 -23.10 26.08 13.26
N ARG A 116 -24.09 26.24 12.38
CA ARG A 116 -24.88 27.50 12.25
C ARG A 116 -25.97 27.43 11.17
N ASN A 117 -27.17 27.62 11.68
CA ASN A 117 -28.50 27.85 11.11
C ASN A 117 -28.64 28.55 9.73
N GLN A 118 -29.72 28.13 9.05
CA GLN A 118 -30.61 28.89 8.13
C GLN A 118 -30.20 29.08 6.65
N PHE A 119 -30.65 28.16 5.80
CA PHE A 119 -30.88 28.45 4.38
C PHE A 119 -32.11 29.37 4.26
N VAL A 120 -31.90 30.63 3.90
CA VAL A 120 -32.99 31.52 3.47
C VAL A 120 -33.10 31.37 1.95
N VAL A 121 -34.24 30.86 1.49
CA VAL A 121 -34.57 30.76 0.06
C VAL A 121 -34.82 32.15 -0.53
N PRO A 122 -34.39 32.45 -1.76
CA PRO A 122 -34.64 33.76 -2.37
C PRO A 122 -36.01 33.79 -3.06
N SER A 123 -36.73 34.90 -2.90
CA SER A 123 -37.68 35.46 -3.86
C SER A 123 -37.67 36.97 -3.72
#